data_AF-A0A1H3MRG6-F1
#
_entry.id   AF-A0A1H3MRG6-F1
#
_cell.length_a   1.000
_cell.length_b   1.000
_cell.length_c   1.000
_cell.angle_alpha   90.00
_cell.angle_beta   90.00
_cell.angle_gamma   90.00
#
_symmetry.space_group_name_H-M   'P 1'
#
loop_
_entity.id
_entity.type
_entity.pdbx_description
1 polymer ?
#
loop_
_entity_poly.entity_id
_entity_poly.type
_entity_poly.pdbx_seq_one_letter_code
_entity_poly.pdbx_strand_id
1 'polypeptide(L)'
;MFSIRYKVFFDEIYDDHELKGADGYFQIQVDNGNYGLFLSEELDVFSVSVYWWFYYFLEATELLKNEKQVYISDIETPQVWIELKKLIVIIFLLAKLMQINQKEAMQSNVVI
;
A
#
# COMPACT_ATOMS: atom_id res chain seq x y z
N MET A 1 2.11 -6.18 -14.94
CA MET A 1 1.79 -4.72 -14.98
C MET A 1 0.80 -4.48 -13.86
N PHE A 2 0.98 -3.46 -13.03
CA PHE A 2 0.09 -3.22 -11.87
C PHE A 2 -0.85 -2.04 -12.15
N SER A 3 -1.97 -1.99 -11.43
CA SER A 3 -2.85 -0.83 -11.37
C SER A 3 -3.15 -0.47 -9.92
N ILE A 4 -3.41 0.81 -9.66
CA ILE A 4 -3.88 1.29 -8.37
C ILE A 4 -5.32 1.77 -8.56
N ARG A 5 -6.23 1.25 -7.74
CA ARG A 5 -7.60 1.72 -7.60
C ARG A 5 -7.73 2.41 -6.26
N TYR A 6 -8.28 3.60 -6.26
CA TYR A 6 -8.52 4.32 -5.02
C TYR A 6 -9.84 5.08 -5.10
N LYS A 7 -10.48 5.26 -3.94
CA LYS A 7 -11.69 6.05 -3.77
C LYS A 7 -11.47 6.90 -2.53
N VAL A 8 -11.53 8.22 -2.69
CA VAL A 8 -11.37 9.15 -1.56
C VAL A 8 -12.74 9.48 -1.02
N PHE A 9 -12.88 9.45 0.30
CA PHE A 9 -14.11 9.86 0.97
C PHE A 9 -14.07 11.36 1.22
N PHE A 10 -15.18 12.03 0.98
CA PHE A 10 -15.36 13.46 1.20
C PHE A 10 -16.51 13.64 2.17
N ASP A 11 -16.46 12.99 3.33
CA ASP A 11 -17.52 13.18 4.32
C ASP A 11 -17.57 14.63 4.79
N GLU A 12 -18.78 15.11 5.11
CA GLU A 12 -19.02 16.50 5.52
C GLU A 12 -18.59 16.79 6.97
N ILE A 13 -18.24 15.74 7.74
CA ILE A 13 -17.90 15.78 9.16
C ILE A 13 -16.42 15.47 9.34
N TYR A 14 -15.55 16.34 8.82
CA TYR A 14 -14.14 16.35 9.20
C TYR A 14 -13.95 17.36 10.34
N ASP A 15 -13.09 17.02 11.30
CA ASP A 15 -12.48 18.05 12.17
C ASP A 15 -11.72 19.03 11.25
N ASP A 16 -11.79 20.34 11.52
CA ASP A 16 -11.11 21.37 10.72
C ASP A 16 -9.57 21.17 10.70
N HIS A 17 -9.07 20.28 11.55
CA HIS A 17 -7.67 19.88 11.67
C HIS A 17 -7.29 18.65 10.82
N GLU A 18 -8.23 17.96 10.19
CA GLU A 18 -7.96 16.78 9.37
C GLU A 18 -7.89 17.10 7.87
N LEU A 19 -7.00 16.39 7.16
CA LEU A 19 -6.85 16.57 5.72
C LEU A 19 -8.05 15.95 5.01
N LYS A 20 -8.94 16.79 4.47
CA LYS A 20 -10.08 16.32 3.68
C LYS A 20 -9.63 15.39 2.56
N GLY A 21 -10.26 14.23 2.48
CA GLY A 21 -9.90 13.21 1.51
C GLY A 21 -8.59 12.48 1.82
N ALA A 22 -8.16 12.47 3.08
CA ALA A 22 -7.10 11.59 3.54
C ALA A 22 -7.52 10.12 3.52
N ASP A 23 -8.81 9.86 3.77
CA ASP A 23 -9.33 8.52 3.98
C ASP A 23 -10.15 8.01 2.79
N GLY A 24 -10.25 6.70 2.72
CA GLY A 24 -11.12 6.01 1.77
C GLY A 24 -10.59 4.62 1.47
N TYR A 25 -10.66 4.22 0.21
CA TYR A 25 -10.22 2.91 -0.24
C TYR A 25 -8.96 3.00 -1.08
N PHE A 26 -8.07 2.04 -0.87
CA PHE A 26 -6.85 1.87 -1.65
C PHE A 26 -6.64 0.40 -1.97
N GLN A 27 -6.39 0.09 -3.24
CA GLN A 27 -6.12 -1.25 -3.69
C GLN A 27 -5.10 -1.28 -4.82
N ILE A 28 -4.14 -2.18 -4.71
CA ILE A 28 -3.18 -2.52 -5.75
C ILE A 28 -3.64 -3.81 -6.44
N GLN A 29 -3.74 -3.79 -7.77
CA GLN A 29 -3.98 -4.98 -8.57
C GLN A 29 -2.69 -5.40 -9.26
N VAL A 30 -2.33 -6.68 -9.12
CA VAL A 30 -1.12 -7.27 -9.70
C VAL A 30 -1.50 -8.61 -10.29
N ASP A 31 -1.39 -8.74 -11.61
CA ASP A 31 -1.83 -9.93 -12.35
C ASP A 31 -3.29 -10.29 -12.02
N ASN A 32 -3.51 -11.39 -11.28
CA ASN A 32 -4.85 -11.85 -10.85
C ASN A 32 -5.12 -11.59 -9.34
N GLY A 33 -4.19 -10.94 -8.65
CA GLY A 33 -4.29 -10.62 -7.22
C GLY A 33 -4.75 -9.19 -6.96
N ASN A 34 -5.53 -9.01 -5.91
CA ASN A 34 -5.94 -7.70 -5.39
C ASN A 34 -5.45 -7.57 -3.94
N TYR A 35 -4.76 -6.48 -3.62
CA TYR A 35 -4.16 -6.22 -2.31
C TYR A 35 -4.67 -4.87 -1.80
N GLY A 36 -5.26 -4.85 -0.61
CA GLY A 36 -6.09 -3.74 -0.13
C GLY A 36 -7.54 -3.86 -0.57
N LEU A 37 -8.36 -2.87 -0.21
CA LEU A 37 -9.81 -2.89 -0.37
C LEU A 37 -10.27 -1.84 -1.37
N PHE A 38 -11.30 -2.18 -2.15
CA PHE A 38 -12.01 -1.23 -3.00
C PHE A 38 -13.48 -1.68 -3.10
N LEU A 39 -14.38 -0.90 -2.50
CA LEU A 39 -15.83 -1.14 -2.56
C LEU A 39 -16.53 -0.02 -3.33
N SER A 40 -17.71 -0.35 -3.89
CA SER A 40 -18.56 0.63 -4.56
C SER A 40 -19.22 1.59 -3.56
N GLU A 41 -19.70 1.04 -2.45
CA GLU A 41 -20.35 1.76 -1.34
C GLU A 41 -19.32 2.28 -0.35
N GLU A 42 -19.58 3.44 0.27
CA GLU A 42 -18.71 4.03 1.27
C GLU A 42 -19.09 3.47 2.65
N LEU A 43 -18.20 2.64 3.18
CA LEU A 43 -18.26 2.06 4.50
C LEU A 43 -17.01 2.50 5.26
N ASP A 44 -17.17 3.50 6.13
CA ASP A 44 -16.09 4.15 6.87
C ASP A 44 -15.30 3.17 7.76
N VAL A 45 -15.94 2.13 8.30
CA VAL A 45 -15.26 1.08 9.10
C VAL A 45 -14.12 0.36 8.35
N PHE A 46 -14.07 0.47 7.03
CA PHE A 46 -13.01 -0.10 6.20
C PHE A 46 -12.15 0.96 5.51
N SER A 47 -12.28 2.23 5.90
CA SER A 47 -11.46 3.30 5.35
C SER A 47 -10.01 3.14 5.81
N VAL A 48 -9.11 3.53 4.92
CA VAL A 48 -7.66 3.58 5.15
C VAL A 48 -7.16 4.94 4.73
N SER A 49 -6.02 5.36 5.27
CA SER A 49 -5.38 6.59 4.79
C SER A 49 -4.80 6.39 3.39
N VAL A 50 -5.50 6.89 2.38
CA VAL A 50 -5.08 6.91 0.97
C VAL A 50 -3.77 7.68 0.81
N TYR A 51 -3.59 8.75 1.60
CA TYR A 51 -2.36 9.52 1.64
C TYR A 51 -1.15 8.64 2.01
N TRP A 52 -1.22 7.93 3.15
CA TRP A 52 -0.11 7.09 3.61
C TRP A 52 0.21 5.96 2.63
N TRP A 53 -0.83 5.35 2.04
CA TRP A 53 -0.65 4.34 0.99
C TRP A 53 0.15 4.86 -0.21
N PHE A 54 -0.17 6.05 -0.73
CA PHE A 54 0.60 6.64 -1.82
C PHE A 54 2.01 7.05 -1.38
N TYR A 55 2.15 7.61 -0.19
CA TYR A 55 3.44 8.00 0.35
C TYR A 55 4.40 6.81 0.45
N TYR A 56 3.97 5.70 1.05
CA TYR A 56 4.79 4.49 1.18
C TYR A 56 5.04 3.80 -0.15
N PHE A 57 4.08 3.84 -1.07
CA PHE A 57 4.30 3.35 -2.42
C PHE A 57 5.41 4.13 -3.13
N LEU A 58 5.38 5.47 -3.06
CA LEU A 58 6.42 6.32 -3.63
C LEU A 58 7.79 6.09 -2.97
N GLU A 59 7.83 6.03 -1.64
CA GLU A 59 9.07 5.76 -0.89
C GLU A 59 9.66 4.39 -1.28
N ALA A 60 8.83 3.35 -1.38
CA ALA A 60 9.27 2.05 -1.84
C ALA A 60 9.81 2.08 -3.28
N THR A 61 9.17 2.84 -4.18
CA THR A 61 9.68 3.00 -5.55
C THR A 61 11.01 3.76 -5.60
N GLU A 62 11.23 4.71 -4.69
CA GLU A 62 12.50 5.43 -4.56
C GLU A 62 13.61 4.49 -4.09
N LEU A 63 13.34 3.70 -3.04
CA LEU A 63 14.29 2.71 -2.52
C LEU A 63 14.67 1.67 -3.58
N LEU A 64 13.73 1.21 -4.39
CA LEU A 64 13.99 0.28 -5.51
C LEU A 64 14.92 0.83 -6.59
N LYS A 65 15.24 2.14 -6.61
CA LYS A 65 16.30 2.65 -7.49
C LYS A 65 17.65 2.03 -7.13
N ASN A 66 17.91 1.85 -5.84
CA ASN A 66 19.17 1.33 -5.30
C ASN A 66 19.05 -0.12 -4.83
N GLU A 67 17.85 -0.54 -4.41
CA GLU A 67 17.57 -1.85 -3.87
C GLU A 67 16.95 -2.80 -4.90
N LYS A 68 17.20 -4.11 -4.74
CA LYS A 68 16.59 -5.14 -5.60
C LYS A 68 15.16 -5.49 -5.19
N GLN A 69 14.83 -5.24 -3.93
CA GLN A 69 13.61 -5.68 -3.29
C GLN A 69 13.28 -4.75 -2.11
N VAL A 70 12.00 -4.41 -1.98
CA VAL A 70 11.45 -3.59 -0.89
C VAL A 70 10.11 -4.19 -0.47
N TYR A 71 9.77 -4.06 0.81
CA TYR A 71 8.47 -4.46 1.34
C TYR A 71 7.72 -3.25 1.88
N ILE A 72 6.44 -3.14 1.54
CA ILE A 72 5.51 -2.18 2.14
C ILE A 72 4.68 -2.96 3.17
N SER A 73 4.65 -2.48 4.41
CA SER A 73 3.71 -2.99 5.42
C SER A 73 2.29 -2.62 5.04
N ASP A 74 1.35 -3.55 5.16
CA ASP A 74 -0.04 -3.16 5.31
C ASP A 74 -0.22 -2.64 6.75
N ILE A 75 -0.44 -1.33 6.89
CA ILE A 75 -0.61 -0.66 8.19
C ILE A 75 -1.79 -1.26 8.95
N GLU A 76 -2.84 -1.67 8.23
CA GLU A 76 -4.10 -2.16 8.80
C GLU A 76 -4.05 -3.65 9.09
N THR A 77 -3.20 -4.40 8.37
CA THR A 77 -2.96 -5.82 8.64
C THR A 77 -1.47 -6.09 8.88
N PRO A 78 -0.99 -6.00 10.14
CA PRO A 78 0.45 -6.05 10.50
C PRO A 78 1.24 -7.31 10.10
N GLN A 79 0.58 -8.29 9.48
CA GLN A 79 1.15 -9.56 9.01
C GLN A 79 1.17 -9.69 7.49
N VAL A 80 0.62 -8.70 6.78
CA VAL A 80 0.59 -8.64 5.32
C VAL A 80 1.65 -7.67 4.86
N TRP A 81 2.49 -8.17 3.95
CA TRP A 81 3.55 -7.40 3.33
C TRP A 81 3.36 -7.42 1.82
N ILE A 82 3.42 -6.25 1.20
CA ILE A 82 3.44 -6.12 -0.26
C ILE A 82 4.90 -6.09 -0.68
N GLU A 83 5.34 -7.16 -1.31
CA GLU A 83 6.69 -7.28 -1.86
C GLU A 83 6.79 -6.58 -3.23
N LEU A 84 7.80 -5.73 -3.40
CA LEU A 84 8.17 -5.12 -4.68
C LEU A 84 9.58 -5.56 -5.09
N LYS A 85 9.75 -5.95 -6.36
CA LYS A 85 11.01 -6.46 -6.91
C LYS A 85 11.41 -5.76 -8.21
N LYS A 86 12.69 -5.42 -8.33
CA LYS A 86 13.26 -4.84 -9.56
C LYS A 86 13.85 -5.95 -10.43
N LEU A 87 13.35 -6.06 -11.67
CA LEU A 87 13.67 -7.19 -12.57
C LEU A 87 14.44 -6.80 -13.85
N ILE A 88 15.07 -5.62 -13.94
CA ILE A 88 16.23 -5.25 -14.81
C ILE A 88 16.15 -3.77 -15.29
N VAL A 89 14.96 -3.21 -15.56
CA VAL A 89 14.73 -1.75 -15.78
C VAL A 89 13.28 -1.34 -15.42
N ILE A 90 12.36 -2.30 -15.50
CA ILE A 90 10.93 -2.11 -15.20
C ILE A 90 10.67 -2.59 -13.76
N ILE A 91 9.99 -1.76 -12.97
CA ILE A 91 9.48 -2.13 -11.65
C ILE A 91 8.31 -3.09 -11.88
N PHE A 92 8.47 -4.35 -11.48
CA PHE A 92 7.36 -5.29 -11.40
C PHE A 92 6.93 -5.38 -9.95
N LEU A 93 5.67 -5.06 -9.67
CA LEU A 93 5.10 -5.51 -8.42
C LEU A 93 4.92 -7.01 -8.51
N LEU A 94 5.50 -7.72 -7.54
CA LEU A 94 5.23 -9.12 -7.26
C LEU A 94 4.66 -9.12 -5.86
N ALA A 95 3.43 -8.64 -5.75
CA ALA A 95 2.72 -8.70 -4.48
C ALA A 95 2.48 -10.19 -4.17
N LYS A 96 3.20 -10.71 -3.18
CA LYS A 96 2.96 -12.02 -2.61
C LYS A 96 2.57 -11.79 -1.17
N LEU A 97 1.36 -12.20 -0.78
CA LEU A 97 0.98 -12.29 0.63
C LEU A 97 1.97 -13.25 1.30
N MET A 98 2.93 -12.70 2.02
CA MET A 98 3.85 -13.46 2.84
C MET A 98 3.53 -13.15 4.30
N GLN A 99 3.20 -14.19 5.08
CA GLN A 99 3.31 -14.12 6.52
C GLN A 99 4.80 -14.16 6.86
N ILE A 100 5.43 -12.99 6.84
CA ILE A 100 6.83 -12.84 7.24
C ILE A 100 6.84 -12.60 8.75
N ASN A 101 7.61 -13.39 9.50
CA ASN A 101 7.81 -13.10 10.92
C ASN A 101 8.62 -11.80 11.05
N GLN A 102 8.28 -10.92 12.01
CA GLN A 102 8.91 -9.60 12.17
C GLN A 102 10.46 -9.61 12.14
N LYS A 103 11.10 -10.68 12.59
CA LYS A 103 12.57 -10.86 12.54
C LYS A 103 13.15 -10.88 11.12
N GLU A 104 12.43 -11.43 10.14
CA GLU A 104 12.86 -11.49 8.74
C GLU A 104 12.60 -10.15 8.04
N ALA A 105 11.51 -9.46 8.40
CA ALA A 105 11.24 -8.09 7.93
C ALA A 105 12.34 -7.10 8.36
N MET A 106 12.82 -7.21 9.60
CA MET A 106 13.92 -6.37 10.11
C MET A 106 15.28 -6.59 9.39
N GLN A 107 15.44 -7.68 8.63
CA GLN A 107 16.64 -7.96 7.83
C GLN A 107 16.52 -7.46 6.38
N SER A 108 15.37 -6.90 6.01
CA SER A 108 15.06 -6.38 4.68
C SER A 108 14.80 -4.88 4.71
N ASN A 109 14.97 -4.20 3.57
CA ASN A 109 14.60 -2.79 3.45
C ASN A 109 13.07 -2.66 3.46
N VAL A 110 12.55 -2.23 4.60
CA VAL A 110 11.12 -2.11 4.89
C VAL A 110 10.71 -0.65 4.91
N VAL A 111 9.59 -0.36 4.25
CA VAL A 111 8.85 0.89 4.41
C VAL A 111 7.67 0.60 5.35
N ILE A 112 7.62 1.32 6.47
CA ILE A 112 6.56 1.22 7.49
C ILE A 112 5.44 2.16 7.11
#